data_AF-A0A6N9GUP6-F1
#
_entry.id   AF-A0A6N9GUP6-F1
#
_cell.length_a   1.000
_cell.length_b   1.000
_cell.length_c   1.000
_cell.angle_alpha   90.00
_cell.angle_beta   90.00
_cell.angle_gamma   90.00
#
_symmetry.space_group_name_H-M   'P 1'
#
loop_
_entity.id
_entity.type
_entity.pdbx_description
1 polymer ?
#
loop_
_entity_poly.entity_id
_entity_poly.type
_entity_poly.pdbx_seq_one_letter_code
_entity_poly.pdbx_strand_id
1 'polypeptide(L)'
;MPAIAPENSVQCETRAEWRAWLAENHERDEGVWLVTFKKTSNRPPVGYDASIEEALCYGWIDSRSNSLDDERSMLLSLYKSYPANQKKSVEKRGRRI
;
A
#
# COMPACT_ATOMS: atom_id res chain seq x y z
N MET A 1 -16.32 0.02 -17.77
CA MET A 1 -15.52 1.25 -17.61
C MET A 1 -14.24 0.84 -16.92
N PRO A 2 -13.03 1.21 -17.40
CA PRO A 2 -11.80 0.80 -16.74
C PRO A 2 -11.81 1.39 -15.33
N ALA A 3 -11.59 0.56 -14.31
CA ALA A 3 -11.43 1.08 -12.97
C ALA A 3 -10.17 1.97 -12.95
N ILE A 4 -10.38 3.25 -12.68
CA ILE A 4 -9.29 4.22 -12.58
C ILE A 4 -8.61 3.93 -11.25
N ALA A 5 -7.38 3.40 -11.30
CA ALA A 5 -6.57 3.25 -10.12
C ALA A 5 -6.26 4.65 -9.55
N PRO A 6 -6.22 4.80 -8.22
CA PRO A 6 -5.94 6.10 -7.62
C PRO A 6 -4.52 6.58 -7.98
N GLU A 7 -4.28 7.88 -7.86
CA GLU A 7 -2.99 8.50 -8.23
C GLU A 7 -1.78 7.92 -7.47
N ASN A 8 -2.00 7.45 -6.24
CA ASN A 8 -1.04 6.75 -5.41
C ASN A 8 -1.07 5.23 -5.65
N SER A 9 -1.20 4.79 -6.90
CA SER A 9 -1.14 3.39 -7.28
C SER A 9 0.10 3.08 -8.11
N VAL A 10 0.72 1.94 -7.83
CA VAL A 10 1.86 1.43 -8.58
C VAL A 10 1.52 0.06 -9.12
N GLN A 11 1.64 -0.11 -10.43
CA GLN A 11 1.46 -1.41 -11.07
C GLN A 11 2.80 -2.14 -11.12
N CYS A 12 2.85 -3.33 -10.51
CA CYS A 12 4.00 -4.22 -10.59
C CYS A 12 3.54 -5.59 -11.09
N GLU A 13 4.29 -6.16 -12.04
CA GLU A 13 4.01 -7.50 -12.58
C GLU A 13 4.86 -8.56 -11.85
N THR A 14 5.96 -8.14 -11.23
CA THR A 14 6.90 -9.03 -10.55
C THR A 14 7.24 -8.58 -9.13
N ARG A 15 7.67 -9.55 -8.31
CA ARG A 15 8.24 -9.29 -6.97
C ARG A 15 9.44 -8.35 -7.03
N ALA A 16 10.26 -8.46 -8.07
CA ALA A 16 11.46 -7.63 -8.24
C ALA A 16 11.10 -6.16 -8.47
N GLU A 17 10.09 -5.88 -9.29
CA GLU A 17 9.60 -4.51 -9.49
C GLU A 17 9.00 -3.93 -8.22
N TRP A 18 8.21 -4.72 -7.48
CA TRP A 18 7.66 -4.28 -6.20
C TRP A 18 8.76 -3.92 -5.20
N ARG A 19 9.79 -4.76 -5.11
CA ARG A 19 10.95 -4.52 -4.25
C ARG A 19 11.74 -3.29 -4.67
N ALA A 20 11.98 -3.11 -5.97
CA ALA A 20 12.70 -1.94 -6.48
C ALA A 20 11.93 -0.66 -6.15
N TRP A 21 10.61 -0.66 -6.36
CA TRP A 21 9.76 0.48 -6.04
C TRP A 21 9.79 0.79 -4.54
N LEU A 22 9.66 -0.22 -3.67
CA LEU A 22 9.80 -0.05 -2.23
C LEU A 22 11.18 0.48 -1.84
N ALA A 23 12.27 -0.02 -2.44
CA ALA A 23 13.61 0.49 -2.14
C ALA A 23 13.74 2.00 -2.37
N GLU A 24 13.06 2.55 -3.39
CA GLU A 24 13.08 3.98 -3.70
C GLU A 24 12.00 4.80 -2.95
N ASN A 25 10.91 4.17 -2.51
CA ASN A 25 9.71 4.85 -2.01
C ASN A 25 9.32 4.49 -0.58
N HIS A 26 10.06 3.61 0.10
CA HIS A 26 9.70 3.10 1.43
C HIS A 26 9.65 4.17 2.53
N GLU A 27 10.28 5.32 2.32
CA GLU A 27 10.29 6.46 3.26
C GLU A 27 9.04 7.34 3.16
N ARG A 28 8.09 7.02 2.27
CA ARG A 28 6.85 7.78 2.13
C ARG A 28 5.90 7.49 3.29
N ASP A 29 5.37 8.54 3.91
CA ASP A 29 4.28 8.46 4.90
C ASP A 29 2.89 8.29 4.26
N GLU A 30 2.78 8.26 2.93
CA GLU A 30 1.50 7.99 2.26
C GLU A 30 1.28 6.49 2.05
N GLY A 31 0.03 6.03 2.20
CA GLY A 31 -0.35 4.69 1.77
C GLY A 31 -0.32 4.57 0.26
N VAL A 32 0.21 3.47 -0.27
CA VAL A 32 0.24 3.19 -1.72
C VAL A 32 -0.62 1.98 -2.06
N TRP A 33 -1.24 2.00 -3.24
CA TRP A 33 -1.95 0.86 -3.80
C TRP A 33 -1.04 0.08 -4.75
N LEU A 34 -0.63 -1.11 -4.36
CA LEU A 34 0.05 -2.05 -5.26
C LEU A 34 -0.97 -2.72 -6.16
N VAL A 35 -0.94 -2.43 -7.45
CA VAL A 35 -1.77 -3.09 -8.48
C VAL A 35 -1.03 -4.28 -9.05
N THR A 36 -1.66 -5.45 -9.00
CA THR A 36 -1.14 -6.74 -9.48
C THR A 36 -2.22 -7.48 -10.28
N PHE A 37 -1.80 -8.37 -11.16
CA PHE A 37 -2.71 -9.24 -11.89
C PHE A 37 -3.31 -10.31 -10.97
N LYS A 38 -4.54 -10.72 -11.26
CA LYS A 38 -5.16 -11.88 -10.62
C LYS A 38 -4.64 -13.15 -11.25
N LYS A 39 -4.67 -14.26 -10.50
CA LYS A 39 -4.39 -15.61 -11.03
C LYS A 39 -5.31 -16.01 -12.19
N THR A 40 -6.47 -15.37 -12.31
CA THR A 40 -7.43 -15.55 -13.41
C THR A 40 -6.99 -14.86 -14.70
N SER A 41 -6.06 -13.91 -14.63
CA SER A 41 -5.47 -13.30 -15.82
C SER A 41 -4.37 -14.19 -16.40
N ASN A 42 -4.16 -14.11 -17.71
CA ASN A 42 -3.13 -14.87 -18.41
C ASN A 42 -1.69 -14.33 -18.18
N ARG A 43 -1.51 -13.49 -17.15
CA ARG A 43 -0.23 -12.86 -16.80
C ARG A 43 0.29 -13.38 -15.46
N PRO A 44 1.62 -13.46 -15.27
CA PRO A 44 2.20 -13.84 -13.98
C PRO A 44 1.80 -12.80 -12.92
N PRO A 45 1.08 -13.20 -11.86
CA PRO A 45 0.72 -12.28 -10.79
C PRO A 45 1.86 -12.14 -9.79
N VAL A 46 1.99 -10.98 -9.16
CA VAL A 46 2.73 -10.89 -7.90
C VAL A 46 1.92 -11.65 -6.86
N GLY A 47 2.48 -12.73 -6.34
CA GLY A 47 1.84 -13.53 -5.31
C GLY A 47 1.56 -12.67 -4.08
N TYR A 48 0.35 -12.73 -3.56
CA TYR A 48 -0.08 -11.97 -2.37
C TYR A 48 0.93 -12.10 -1.22
N ASP A 49 1.36 -13.32 -0.93
CA ASP A 49 2.33 -13.63 0.12
C ASP A 49 3.67 -12.93 -0.13
N ALA A 50 4.19 -13.02 -1.36
CA ALA A 50 5.44 -12.38 -1.76
C ALA A 50 5.35 -10.83 -1.69
N SER A 51 4.20 -10.24 -2.03
CA SER A 51 3.98 -8.80 -1.87
C SER A 51 4.06 -8.37 -0.41
N ILE A 52 3.48 -9.17 0.50
CA ILE A 52 3.49 -8.91 1.94
C ILE A 52 4.90 -9.09 2.51
N GLU A 53 5.59 -10.19 2.19
CA GLU A 53 6.96 -10.42 2.66
C GLU A 53 7.89 -9.26 2.31
N GLU A 54 7.82 -8.76 1.08
CA GLU A 54 8.61 -7.59 0.65
C GLU A 54 8.17 -6.32 1.38
N ALA A 55 6.87 -6.06 1.52
CA ALA A 55 6.38 -4.89 2.25
C ALA A 55 6.89 -4.90 3.71
N LEU A 56 6.81 -6.04 4.39
CA LEU A 56 7.29 -6.21 5.75
C LEU A 56 8.81 -5.98 5.88
N CYS A 57 9.61 -6.37 4.88
CA CYS A 57 11.06 -6.12 4.86
C CYS A 57 11.41 -4.63 4.90
N TYR A 58 10.59 -3.77 4.30
CA TYR A 58 10.76 -2.31 4.32
C TYR A 58 9.96 -1.63 5.45
N GLY A 59 9.29 -2.40 6.30
CA GLY A 59 8.47 -1.87 7.40
C GLY A 59 7.10 -1.33 6.95
N TRP A 60 6.61 -1.76 5.80
CA TRP A 60 5.26 -1.49 5.32
C TRP A 60 4.31 -2.60 5.79
N ILE A 61 3.05 -2.26 6.03
CA ILE A 61 2.00 -3.17 6.46
C ILE A 61 0.91 -3.15 5.41
N ASP A 62 0.47 -4.31 4.94
CA ASP A 62 -0.72 -4.40 4.10
C ASP A 62 -1.99 -4.23 4.96
N SER A 63 -2.98 -3.52 4.43
CA SER A 63 -4.21 -3.23 5.18
C SER A 63 -5.45 -3.78 4.51
N ARG A 64 -5.56 -3.63 3.18
CA ARG A 64 -6.76 -3.98 2.42
C ARG A 64 -6.41 -4.42 1.01
N SER A 65 -6.85 -5.60 0.62
CA SER A 65 -6.93 -5.98 -0.78
C SER A 65 -8.28 -5.57 -1.36
N ASN A 66 -8.29 -5.11 -2.60
CA ASN A 66 -9.49 -4.75 -3.32
C ASN A 66 -9.38 -5.18 -4.78
N SER A 67 -10.49 -5.52 -5.42
CA SER A 67 -10.51 -5.85 -6.85
C SER A 67 -10.59 -4.56 -7.67
N LEU A 68 -9.66 -4.37 -8.60
CA LEU A 68 -9.66 -3.23 -9.51
C LEU A 68 -10.55 -3.55 -10.73
N ASP A 69 -10.29 -4.67 -11.41
CA ASP A 69 -11.06 -5.15 -12.56
C ASP A 69 -11.22 -6.69 -12.49
N ASP A 70 -11.83 -7.29 -13.52
CA ASP A 70 -11.90 -8.76 -13.67
C ASP A 70 -10.52 -9.44 -13.66
N GLU A 71 -9.51 -8.78 -14.23
CA GLU A 71 -8.15 -9.31 -14.35
C GLU A 71 -7.16 -8.76 -13.33
N ARG A 72 -7.50 -7.66 -12.63
CA ARG A 72 -6.56 -6.92 -11.77
C ARG A 72 -7.08 -6.75 -10.35
N SER A 73 -6.16 -6.77 -9.39
CA SER A 73 -6.41 -6.52 -7.97
C SER A 73 -5.41 -5.50 -7.44
N MET A 74 -5.78 -4.79 -6.40
CA MET A 74 -4.95 -3.81 -5.72
C MET A 74 -4.81 -4.14 -4.23
N LEU A 75 -3.63 -3.94 -3.68
CA LEU A 75 -3.29 -4.16 -2.27
C LEU A 75 -2.81 -2.84 -1.67
N LEU A 76 -3.55 -2.31 -0.70
CA LEU A 76 -3.18 -1.10 0.03
C LEU A 76 -2.08 -1.43 1.03
N SER A 77 -0.88 -0.91 0.77
CA SER A 77 0.27 -0.98 1.66
C SER A 77 0.46 0.38 2.34
N LEU A 78 0.45 0.38 3.66
CA LEU A 78 0.63 1.56 4.51
C LEU A 78 2.00 1.49 5.16
N TYR A 79 2.76 2.59 5.12
CA TYR A 79 4.01 2.65 5.86
C TYR A 79 3.75 2.72 7.37
N LYS A 80 4.52 1.96 8.17
CA LYS A 80 4.36 1.89 9.64
C LYS A 80 4.58 3.21 10.35
N SER A 81 5.19 4.21 9.70
CA SER A 81 5.27 5.57 10.28
C SER A 81 3.90 6.23 10.38
N TYR A 82 2.87 5.77 9.63
CA TYR A 82 1.51 6.23 9.86
C TYR A 82 1.13 5.88 11.31
N PRO A 83 1.10 6.87 12.22
CA PRO A 83 0.98 6.55 13.62
C PRO A 83 -0.45 6.05 13.82
N ALA A 84 -0.59 4.76 14.15
CA ALA A 84 -1.81 4.16 14.68
C ALA A 84 -2.20 4.75 16.06
N ASN A 85 -1.84 6.00 16.34
CA ASN A 85 -2.10 6.67 17.60
C ASN A 85 -2.27 8.18 17.37
N GLN A 86 -3.38 8.57 16.77
CA GLN A 86 -3.94 9.89 16.98
C GLN A 86 -4.45 9.98 18.44
N LYS A 87 -3.55 10.02 19.44
CA LYS A 87 -3.90 10.72 20.68
C LYS A 87 -3.97 12.19 20.31
N LYS A 88 -5.17 12.69 20.00
CA LYS A 88 -5.45 14.12 19.99
C LYS A 88 -4.98 14.71 21.32
N SER A 89 -3.78 15.27 21.32
CA SER A 89 -3.34 16.23 22.32
C SER A 89 -3.68 17.61 21.77
N VAL A 90 -4.97 17.94 21.77
CA VAL A 90 -5.42 19.32 21.56
C VAL A 90 -6.45 19.61 22.64
N GLU A 91 -5.96 20.08 23.79
CA GLU A 91 -6.52 21.20 24.54
C GLU A 91 -5.59 21.54 25.73
N LYS A 92 -4.40 22.08 25.45
CA LYS A 92 -3.75 22.99 26.41
C LYS A 92 -3.99 24.40 25.90
N ARG A 93 -5.12 25.00 26.27
CA ARG A 93 -5.27 26.45 26.22
C ARG A 93 -5.98 26.94 27.48
N GLY A 94 -5.21 27.64 28.30
CA GLY A 94 -5.60 28.04 29.64
C GLY A 94 -6.73 29.05 29.73
N ARG A 95 -7.38 29.02 30.89
CA ARG A 95 -8.21 30.05 31.51
C ARG A 95 -8.49 29.49 32.91
N ARG A 96 -8.37 30.17 34.04
CA ARG A 96 -8.16 31.57 34.42
C ARG A 96 -8.05 31.52 35.96
N ILE A 97 -7.36 32.52 36.52
CA ILE A 97 -7.46 33.06 37.88
C ILE A 97 -7.07 32.17 39.07
#